data_AF-A0A0G0PBK1-F1
#
_entry.id   AF-A0A0G0PBK1-F1
#
_cell.length_a   1.000
_cell.length_b   1.000
_cell.length_c   1.000
_cell.angle_alpha   90.00
_cell.angle_beta   90.00
_cell.angle_gamma   90.00
#
_symmetry.space_group_name_H-M   'P 1'
#
loop_
_entity.id
_entity.type
_entity.pdbx_description
1 polymer ?
#
loop_
_entity_poly.entity_id
_entity_poly.type
_entity_poly.pdbx_seq_one_letter_code
_entity_poly.pdbx_strand_id
1 'polypeptide(L)'
;GHQPAIEGLEKFMDYGFVNSILKSNYLPPTDMWFAGKAINYYWFGHYLTAFLTRLINIPSAISYNLMLATIMGLVLSQSFSFIYGFVKVFSGNKLRLPIIAGLISAIILVFAGNFHAPYYVLKNGSDKYWYPDATRFIGYNPDVNDKTIHEFPLYSFVVADLHGHLLNLPVVILYISILGSFFITTKSSLGPSLNLIPLGFLLGVSFMTNTWDFANYLLLAGSAFFVFSLSKRKDLFKSLFNSALSGIVLVVIAIITAAPFIFNFDSIAQGVNLTHTHSLLWQLAILWGYPLVLTLVFSTLVIKIKKNLLPTDLFIISILVASWVLIILPEFIYVKDIYIASHYRANTMFKLTYQAFVMFYLTTGYIIFRTLTSIKNKAGKLIVSIYFASILTAVMIYPYYAIKSYYGKLGSFETLNGEVWLTQKYPELAGVIDWFRKNVKENTVILEAPGDSYTQYNVVSSYTGLPTVSGWFVHEWLWRGDAIYPQERVADITNIYTSPDLNLTLSEIRKYKVKYVIIGAFEREKFPTINEEKFDKIATLKTTIGNTKIYEIN
;
A
#
# COMPACT_ATOMS: atom_id res chain seq x y z
N GLY A 1 12.76 -0.78 18.12
CA GLY A 1 12.49 0.21 17.08
C GLY A 1 12.84 1.58 17.60
N HIS A 2 12.99 2.56 16.71
CA HIS A 2 13.26 3.95 17.08
C HIS A 2 11.98 4.81 17.20
N GLN A 3 10.89 4.38 16.56
CA GLN A 3 9.53 4.90 16.77
C GLN A 3 8.56 3.74 16.48
N PRO A 4 8.38 2.81 17.44
CA PRO A 4 7.59 1.59 17.22
C PRO A 4 6.08 1.81 17.37
N ALA A 5 5.65 3.00 17.79
CA ALA A 5 4.27 3.29 18.13
C ALA A 5 3.32 3.02 16.95
N ILE A 6 2.30 2.20 17.20
CA ILE A 6 1.17 1.97 16.29
C ILE A 6 0.13 3.09 16.56
N GLU A 7 0.57 4.34 16.43
CA GLU A 7 -0.23 5.55 16.62
C GLU A 7 -0.24 6.38 15.33
N GLY A 8 -1.41 6.93 14.99
CA GLY A 8 -1.58 7.88 13.89
C GLY A 8 -1.65 7.25 12.51
N LEU A 9 -2.11 8.06 11.54
CA LEU A 9 -2.36 7.66 10.16
C LEU A 9 -3.18 6.35 10.09
N GLU A 10 -2.87 5.45 9.17
CA GLU A 10 -3.66 4.23 8.98
C GLU A 10 -3.19 3.05 9.82
N LYS A 11 -2.15 3.21 10.65
CA LYS A 11 -1.68 2.14 11.56
C LYS A 11 -2.79 1.59 12.45
N PHE A 12 -3.69 2.45 12.91
CA PHE A 12 -4.84 2.04 13.73
C PHE A 12 -5.78 1.10 12.98
N MET A 13 -6.04 1.40 11.72
CA MET A 13 -6.90 0.61 10.83
C MET A 13 -6.19 -0.70 10.46
N ASP A 14 -4.94 -0.62 9.98
CA ASP A 14 -4.16 -1.79 9.58
C ASP A 14 -3.95 -2.76 10.77
N TYR A 15 -3.65 -2.23 11.95
CA TYR A 15 -3.49 -3.03 13.16
C TYR A 15 -4.81 -3.67 13.60
N GLY A 16 -5.92 -2.91 13.48
CA GLY A 16 -7.26 -3.41 13.67
C GLY A 16 -7.58 -4.60 12.77
N PHE A 17 -7.29 -4.53 11.48
CA PHE A 17 -7.51 -5.64 10.56
C PHE A 17 -6.70 -6.87 10.96
N VAL A 18 -5.41 -6.71 11.31
CA VAL A 18 -4.58 -7.82 11.80
C VAL A 18 -5.18 -8.44 13.06
N ASN A 19 -5.60 -7.64 14.05
CA ASN A 19 -6.19 -8.15 15.28
C ASN A 19 -7.56 -8.80 15.05
N SER A 20 -8.39 -8.23 14.17
CA SER A 20 -9.68 -8.83 13.81
C SER A 20 -9.51 -10.19 13.16
N ILE A 21 -8.53 -10.33 12.24
CA ILE A 21 -8.20 -11.62 11.63
C ILE A 21 -7.67 -12.61 12.69
N LEU A 22 -6.81 -12.15 13.61
CA LEU A 22 -6.30 -12.97 14.71
C LEU A 22 -7.39 -13.40 15.71
N LYS A 23 -8.47 -12.63 15.83
CA LYS A 23 -9.63 -12.95 16.68
C LYS A 23 -10.68 -13.79 15.94
N SER A 24 -10.66 -13.79 14.61
CA SER A 24 -11.62 -14.52 13.76
C SER A 24 -11.30 -16.02 13.65
N ASN A 25 -12.35 -16.84 13.64
CA ASN A 25 -12.27 -18.30 13.47
C ASN A 25 -12.65 -18.77 12.05
N TYR A 26 -13.11 -17.85 11.20
CA TYR A 26 -13.52 -18.11 9.82
C TYR A 26 -13.11 -16.94 8.91
N LEU A 27 -13.17 -17.16 7.60
CA LEU A 27 -12.98 -16.13 6.57
C LEU A 27 -14.30 -15.97 5.78
N PRO A 28 -14.62 -14.75 5.31
CA PRO A 28 -13.90 -13.50 5.55
C PRO A 28 -13.97 -13.06 7.03
N PRO A 29 -12.94 -12.33 7.54
CA PRO A 29 -12.89 -11.89 8.93
C PRO A 29 -13.98 -10.87 9.23
N THR A 30 -14.42 -10.83 10.50
CA THR A 30 -15.39 -9.84 10.98
C THR A 30 -14.81 -8.43 10.86
N ASP A 31 -15.64 -7.44 10.52
CA ASP A 31 -15.22 -6.05 10.53
C ASP A 31 -15.16 -5.51 11.96
N MET A 32 -13.99 -5.04 12.42
CA MET A 32 -13.89 -4.47 13.77
C MET A 32 -14.64 -3.13 13.88
N TRP A 33 -14.88 -2.45 12.77
CA TRP A 33 -15.47 -1.12 12.70
C TRP A 33 -16.87 -1.11 12.07
N PHE A 34 -17.42 -2.28 11.75
CA PHE A 34 -18.77 -2.37 11.21
C PHE A 34 -19.46 -3.67 11.65
N ALA A 35 -19.93 -3.69 12.91
CA ALA A 35 -20.51 -4.87 13.53
C ALA A 35 -21.59 -5.53 12.65
N GLY A 36 -21.49 -6.87 12.55
CA GLY A 36 -22.39 -7.71 11.77
C GLY A 36 -22.02 -7.86 10.29
N LYS A 37 -20.90 -7.29 9.84
CA LYS A 37 -20.37 -7.45 8.47
C LYS A 37 -18.94 -7.97 8.49
N ALA A 38 -18.47 -8.41 7.33
CA ALA A 38 -17.08 -8.73 7.08
C ALA A 38 -16.30 -7.48 6.65
N ILE A 39 -14.98 -7.51 6.81
CA ILE A 39 -14.09 -6.45 6.33
C ILE A 39 -14.27 -6.26 4.82
N ASN A 40 -14.73 -5.09 4.40
CA ASN A 40 -14.85 -4.75 2.97
C ASN A 40 -13.68 -3.90 2.46
N TYR A 41 -12.50 -4.51 2.52
CA TYR A 41 -11.23 -3.92 2.08
C TYR A 41 -10.33 -5.04 1.53
N TYR A 42 -9.23 -4.71 0.83
CA TYR A 42 -8.27 -5.71 0.33
C TYR A 42 -7.37 -6.28 1.46
N TRP A 43 -7.99 -6.98 2.41
CA TRP A 43 -7.38 -7.43 3.67
C TRP A 43 -6.44 -8.64 3.57
N PHE A 44 -6.17 -9.21 2.38
CA PHE A 44 -5.39 -10.44 2.27
C PHE A 44 -3.93 -10.26 2.71
N GLY A 45 -3.36 -9.06 2.52
CA GLY A 45 -2.02 -8.75 3.04
C GLY A 45 -1.99 -8.75 4.57
N HIS A 46 -3.00 -8.16 5.22
CA HIS A 46 -3.18 -8.21 6.67
C HIS A 46 -3.39 -9.65 7.15
N TYR A 47 -4.08 -10.49 6.35
CA TYR A 47 -4.20 -11.92 6.63
C TYR A 47 -2.85 -12.63 6.62
N LEU A 48 -1.97 -12.34 5.66
CA LEU A 48 -0.61 -12.89 5.67
C LEU A 48 0.17 -12.44 6.91
N THR A 49 0.03 -11.19 7.32
CA THR A 49 0.63 -10.69 8.58
C THR A 49 0.08 -11.42 9.79
N ALA A 50 -1.23 -11.56 9.91
CA ALA A 50 -1.89 -12.29 11.01
C ALA A 50 -1.51 -13.78 11.01
N PHE A 51 -1.44 -14.41 9.85
CA PHE A 51 -1.01 -15.79 9.67
C PHE A 51 0.42 -15.99 10.19
N LEU A 52 1.36 -15.15 9.76
CA LEU A 52 2.75 -15.19 10.24
C LEU A 52 2.83 -14.92 11.74
N THR A 53 2.05 -13.95 12.24
CA THR A 53 1.97 -13.64 13.68
C THR A 53 1.55 -14.86 14.50
N ARG A 54 0.52 -15.58 14.05
CA ARG A 54 0.04 -16.80 14.70
C ARG A 54 1.04 -17.95 14.55
N LEU A 55 1.68 -18.08 13.39
CA LEU A 55 2.67 -19.12 13.10
C LEU A 55 3.91 -19.02 14.00
N ILE A 56 4.43 -17.80 14.18
CA ILE A 56 5.62 -17.53 15.02
C ILE A 56 5.27 -17.34 16.50
N ASN A 57 3.98 -17.25 16.82
CA ASN A 57 3.45 -17.10 18.18
C ASN A 57 4.05 -15.92 18.95
N ILE A 58 4.08 -14.73 18.33
CA ILE A 58 4.45 -13.49 19.01
C ILE A 58 3.25 -12.53 19.06
N PRO A 59 3.18 -11.62 20.05
CA PRO A 59 2.13 -10.61 20.11
C PRO A 59 2.06 -9.76 18.84
N SER A 60 0.84 -9.45 18.37
CA SER A 60 0.61 -8.58 17.20
C SER A 60 1.27 -7.21 17.36
N ALA A 61 1.33 -6.70 18.59
CA ALA A 61 2.03 -5.49 18.98
C ALA A 61 3.50 -5.46 18.56
N ILE A 62 4.14 -6.63 18.45
CA ILE A 62 5.54 -6.78 18.02
C ILE A 62 5.60 -7.20 16.54
N SER A 63 4.76 -8.17 16.13
CA SER A 63 4.80 -8.70 14.77
C SER A 63 4.46 -7.66 13.71
N TYR A 64 3.60 -6.68 14.01
CA TYR A 64 3.26 -5.58 13.11
C TYR A 64 4.54 -4.83 12.67
N ASN A 65 5.39 -4.47 13.63
CA ASN A 65 6.67 -3.80 13.36
C ASN A 65 7.69 -4.72 12.65
N LEU A 66 7.74 -6.01 13.03
CA LEU A 66 8.61 -6.98 12.36
C LEU A 66 8.17 -7.27 10.91
N MET A 67 6.87 -7.16 10.62
CA MET A 67 6.35 -7.34 9.27
C MET A 67 6.87 -6.26 8.33
N LEU A 68 6.96 -5.00 8.77
CA LEU A 68 7.57 -3.92 7.98
C LEU A 68 9.02 -4.23 7.59
N ALA A 69 9.83 -4.67 8.56
CA ALA A 69 11.21 -5.08 8.32
C ALA A 69 11.28 -6.30 7.38
N THR A 70 10.33 -7.23 7.51
CA THR A 70 10.21 -8.42 6.66
C THR A 70 9.91 -8.05 5.22
N ILE A 71 8.93 -7.17 4.99
CA ILE A 71 8.58 -6.65 3.65
C ILE A 71 9.80 -5.99 3.02
N MET A 72 10.48 -5.11 3.75
CA MET A 72 11.70 -4.44 3.26
C MET A 72 12.78 -5.45 2.87
N GLY A 73 13.05 -6.45 3.73
CA GLY A 73 14.03 -7.50 3.45
C GLY A 73 13.69 -8.35 2.23
N LEU A 74 12.41 -8.70 2.05
CA LEU A 74 11.93 -9.41 0.86
C LEU A 74 12.10 -8.56 -0.40
N VAL A 75 11.70 -7.29 -0.38
CA VAL A 75 11.83 -6.38 -1.52
C VAL A 75 13.30 -6.20 -1.91
N LEU A 76 14.21 -6.01 -0.95
CA LEU A 76 15.65 -5.91 -1.20
C LEU A 76 16.20 -7.19 -1.84
N SER A 77 15.92 -8.35 -1.24
CA SER A 77 16.47 -9.64 -1.69
C SER A 77 15.92 -10.08 -3.05
N GLN A 78 14.63 -9.90 -3.29
CA GLN A 78 13.99 -10.22 -4.56
C GLN A 78 14.49 -9.30 -5.69
N SER A 79 14.59 -7.99 -5.42
CA SER A 79 15.07 -7.02 -6.41
C SER A 79 16.53 -7.25 -6.77
N PHE A 80 17.37 -7.56 -5.78
CA PHE A 80 18.75 -7.97 -6.00
C PHE A 80 18.79 -9.22 -6.90
N SER A 81 18.04 -10.26 -6.56
CA SER A 81 18.06 -11.54 -7.27
C SER A 81 17.57 -11.41 -8.71
N PHE A 82 16.50 -10.64 -8.94
CA PHE A 82 15.96 -10.36 -10.26
C PHE A 82 17.01 -9.71 -11.18
N ILE A 83 17.60 -8.59 -10.74
CA ILE A 83 18.55 -7.84 -11.56
C ILE A 83 19.89 -8.57 -11.68
N TYR A 84 20.32 -9.27 -10.63
CA TYR A 84 21.49 -10.15 -10.71
C TYR A 84 21.32 -11.17 -11.86
N GLY A 85 20.18 -11.87 -11.91
CA GLY A 85 19.88 -12.85 -12.95
C GLY A 85 19.86 -12.22 -14.34
N PHE A 86 19.24 -11.06 -14.48
CA PHE A 86 19.13 -10.34 -15.76
C PHE A 86 20.49 -9.87 -16.30
N VAL A 87 21.35 -9.34 -15.43
CA VAL A 87 22.69 -8.89 -15.83
C VAL A 87 23.62 -10.07 -16.10
N LYS A 88 23.43 -11.20 -15.40
CA LYS A 88 24.20 -12.42 -15.61
C LYS A 88 24.11 -12.96 -17.04
N VAL A 89 22.99 -12.72 -17.73
CA VAL A 89 22.77 -13.11 -19.15
C VAL A 89 23.85 -12.57 -20.08
N PHE A 90 24.40 -11.37 -19.83
CA PHE A 90 25.41 -10.76 -20.69
C PHE A 90 26.75 -10.50 -20.00
N SER A 91 26.86 -10.69 -18.68
CA SER A 91 28.11 -10.48 -17.95
C SER A 91 29.10 -11.65 -18.02
N GLY A 92 28.67 -12.80 -18.57
CA GLY A 92 29.49 -14.01 -18.67
C GLY A 92 29.97 -14.49 -17.29
N ASN A 93 31.26 -14.83 -17.17
CA ASN A 93 31.83 -15.32 -15.90
C ASN A 93 32.07 -14.20 -14.85
N LYS A 94 31.87 -12.93 -15.20
CA LYS A 94 32.08 -11.81 -14.26
C LYS A 94 30.94 -11.76 -13.24
N LEU A 95 31.26 -12.06 -11.99
CA LEU A 95 30.30 -12.02 -10.87
C LEU A 95 30.12 -10.60 -10.29
N ARG A 96 31.14 -9.74 -10.36
CA ARG A 96 31.07 -8.39 -9.77
C ARG A 96 29.98 -7.51 -10.41
N LEU A 97 29.82 -7.56 -11.73
CA LEU A 97 28.83 -6.75 -12.45
C LEU A 97 27.39 -7.03 -12.01
N PRO A 98 26.88 -8.28 -12.07
CA PRO A 98 25.51 -8.58 -11.66
C PRO A 98 25.28 -8.33 -10.15
N ILE A 99 26.28 -8.54 -9.29
CA ILE A 99 26.18 -8.21 -7.86
C ILE A 99 25.94 -6.71 -7.68
N ILE A 100 26.79 -5.86 -8.27
CA ILE A 100 26.67 -4.41 -8.10
C ILE A 100 25.36 -3.89 -8.72
N ALA A 101 24.96 -4.40 -9.89
CA ALA A 101 23.70 -4.04 -10.52
C ALA A 101 22.48 -4.41 -9.66
N GLY A 102 22.50 -5.61 -9.07
CA GLY A 102 21.47 -6.07 -8.14
C GLY A 102 21.38 -5.16 -6.91
N LEU A 103 22.52 -4.85 -6.29
CA LEU A 103 22.57 -3.97 -5.12
C LEU A 103 22.06 -2.56 -5.41
N ILE A 104 22.48 -1.97 -6.54
CA ILE A 104 22.00 -0.65 -6.95
C ILE A 104 20.48 -0.66 -7.08
N SER A 105 19.91 -1.65 -7.77
CA SER A 105 18.46 -1.69 -8.00
C SER A 105 17.68 -1.93 -6.72
N ALA A 106 18.17 -2.81 -5.84
CA ALA A 106 17.57 -3.05 -4.54
C ALA A 106 17.57 -1.78 -3.67
N ILE A 107 18.71 -1.09 -3.58
CA ILE A 107 18.83 0.15 -2.79
C ILE A 107 17.95 1.25 -3.39
N ILE A 108 17.98 1.45 -4.70
CA ILE A 108 17.21 2.51 -5.36
C ILE A 108 15.71 2.25 -5.24
N LEU A 109 15.26 1.01 -5.42
CA LEU A 109 13.85 0.67 -5.24
C LEU A 109 13.33 1.02 -3.85
N VAL A 110 14.10 0.68 -2.80
CA VAL A 110 13.63 0.85 -1.42
C VAL A 110 13.84 2.25 -0.89
N PHE A 111 14.96 2.91 -1.24
CA PHE A 111 15.42 4.12 -0.59
C PHE A 111 15.43 5.37 -1.48
N ALA A 112 15.32 5.26 -2.80
CA ALA A 112 15.32 6.49 -3.61
C ALA A 112 14.02 7.27 -3.44
N GLY A 113 14.12 8.59 -3.49
CA GLY A 113 12.99 9.48 -3.77
C GLY A 113 13.00 9.97 -5.21
N ASN A 114 12.24 11.03 -5.50
CA ASN A 114 12.24 11.70 -6.79
C ASN A 114 13.11 12.98 -6.75
N PHE A 115 13.13 13.78 -7.83
CA PHE A 115 13.93 15.02 -7.84
C PHE A 115 13.31 16.17 -7.01
N HIS A 116 12.18 15.98 -6.33
CA HIS A 116 11.58 17.01 -5.49
C HIS A 116 12.49 17.40 -4.33
N ALA A 117 13.04 16.43 -3.59
CA ALA A 117 13.92 16.71 -2.46
C ALA A 117 15.13 17.58 -2.82
N PRO A 118 15.97 17.20 -3.81
CA PRO A 118 17.08 18.07 -4.22
C PRO A 118 16.61 19.43 -4.76
N TYR A 119 15.53 19.47 -5.54
CA TYR A 119 14.96 20.72 -6.05
C TYR A 119 14.55 21.66 -4.90
N TYR A 120 13.79 21.16 -3.94
CA TYR A 120 13.30 21.94 -2.81
C TYR A 120 14.47 22.45 -1.96
N VAL A 121 15.43 21.59 -1.63
CA VAL A 121 16.58 21.97 -0.80
C VAL A 121 17.43 23.04 -1.48
N LEU A 122 17.67 22.93 -2.79
CA LEU A 122 18.41 23.95 -3.55
C LEU A 122 17.66 25.28 -3.64
N LYS A 123 16.33 25.26 -3.70
CA LYS A 123 15.52 26.47 -3.88
C LYS A 123 15.15 27.15 -2.56
N ASN A 124 14.77 26.38 -1.54
CA ASN A 124 14.14 26.85 -0.31
C ASN A 124 15.00 26.58 0.95
N GLY A 125 16.11 25.86 0.81
CA GLY A 125 16.91 25.37 1.94
C GLY A 125 16.35 24.09 2.57
N SER A 126 17.14 23.48 3.47
CA SER A 126 16.80 22.20 4.11
C SER A 126 15.88 22.31 5.32
N ASP A 127 15.86 23.48 5.98
CA ASP A 127 15.34 23.61 7.35
C ASP A 127 13.82 23.47 7.43
N LYS A 128 13.12 23.75 6.32
CA LYS A 128 11.66 23.66 6.19
C LYS A 128 11.21 22.49 5.33
N TYR A 129 12.11 21.55 4.99
CA TYR A 129 11.73 20.41 4.17
C TYR A 129 10.90 19.43 5.00
N TRP A 130 9.67 19.15 4.57
CA TRP A 130 8.82 18.13 5.17
C TRP A 130 8.69 16.95 4.22
N TYR A 131 8.88 15.73 4.73
CA TYR A 131 8.97 14.54 3.87
C TYR A 131 7.78 14.30 2.92
N PRO A 132 6.51 14.61 3.28
CA PRO A 132 5.37 14.49 2.37
C PRO A 132 5.37 15.50 1.23
N ASP A 133 6.18 16.55 1.26
CA ASP A 133 6.25 17.51 0.16
C ASP A 133 6.65 16.82 -1.16
N ALA A 134 7.44 15.75 -1.11
CA ALA A 134 7.80 14.96 -2.29
C ALA A 134 6.68 14.05 -2.83
N THR A 135 5.60 13.86 -2.08
CA THR A 135 4.44 13.02 -2.45
C THR A 135 3.14 13.82 -2.54
N ARG A 136 3.16 15.09 -2.13
CA ARG A 136 2.08 16.08 -2.17
C ARG A 136 2.56 17.33 -2.91
N PHE A 137 3.00 17.14 -4.15
CA PHE A 137 3.55 18.21 -4.99
C PHE A 137 2.57 18.73 -6.06
N ILE A 138 2.07 17.84 -6.93
CA ILE A 138 1.06 18.19 -7.94
C ILE A 138 -0.23 18.61 -7.24
N GLY A 139 -0.63 19.86 -7.48
CA GLY A 139 -1.81 20.49 -6.88
C GLY A 139 -1.52 21.31 -5.62
N TYR A 140 -0.32 21.17 -5.05
CA TYR A 140 0.08 21.87 -3.83
C TYR A 140 1.09 22.99 -4.10
N ASN A 141 1.85 22.90 -5.21
CA ASN A 141 2.80 23.94 -5.61
C ASN A 141 2.73 24.19 -7.13
N PRO A 142 2.00 25.21 -7.61
CA PRO A 142 1.14 26.11 -6.83
C PRO A 142 -0.08 25.38 -6.24
N ASP A 143 -0.66 25.96 -5.20
CA ASP A 143 -1.87 25.44 -4.57
C ASP A 143 -3.07 25.65 -5.49
N VAL A 144 -3.70 24.54 -5.90
CA VAL A 144 -4.90 24.52 -6.74
C VAL A 144 -5.87 23.47 -6.20
N ASN A 145 -7.11 23.49 -6.70
CA ASN A 145 -8.15 22.59 -6.19
C ASN A 145 -7.76 21.12 -6.35
N ASP A 146 -7.33 20.69 -7.55
CA ASP A 146 -6.99 19.28 -7.83
C ASP A 146 -5.65 18.86 -7.22
N LYS A 147 -5.72 18.38 -5.97
CA LYS A 147 -4.57 17.94 -5.18
C LYS A 147 -4.38 16.43 -5.31
N THR A 148 -3.21 16.01 -5.78
CA THR A 148 -2.92 14.59 -6.06
C THR A 148 -1.89 13.98 -5.10
N ILE A 149 -1.79 12.65 -5.14
CA ILE A 149 -0.92 11.83 -4.30
C ILE A 149 -0.02 11.00 -5.23
N HIS A 150 1.30 11.00 -5.01
CA HIS A 150 2.27 10.25 -5.82
C HIS A 150 3.38 9.69 -4.93
N GLU A 151 2.99 8.76 -4.07
CA GLU A 151 3.91 8.10 -3.14
C GLU A 151 4.82 7.10 -3.86
N PHE A 152 5.92 6.76 -3.20
CA PHE A 152 6.93 5.81 -3.67
C PHE A 152 7.46 5.00 -2.48
N PRO A 153 8.16 3.86 -2.69
CA PRO A 153 8.37 2.87 -1.64
C PRO A 153 8.94 3.41 -0.33
N LEU A 154 9.96 4.27 -0.40
CA LEU A 154 10.56 4.83 0.83
C LEU A 154 9.56 5.64 1.65
N TYR A 155 8.67 6.42 1.01
CA TYR A 155 7.64 7.15 1.74
C TYR A 155 6.78 6.19 2.57
N SER A 156 6.33 5.08 1.99
CA SER A 156 5.53 4.08 2.70
C SER A 156 6.30 3.37 3.81
N PHE A 157 7.60 3.10 3.64
CA PHE A 157 8.43 2.57 4.72
C PHE A 157 8.69 3.58 5.84
N VAL A 158 8.77 4.88 5.52
CA VAL A 158 8.90 5.94 6.53
C VAL A 158 7.60 6.09 7.31
N VAL A 159 6.47 6.11 6.62
CA VAL A 159 5.15 6.17 7.25
C VAL A 159 4.86 4.93 8.10
N ALA A 160 5.31 3.75 7.66
CA ALA A 160 5.21 2.50 8.41
C ALA A 160 3.76 2.02 8.67
N ASP A 161 2.88 2.28 7.71
CA ASP A 161 1.52 1.74 7.68
C ASP A 161 1.54 0.42 6.89
N LEU A 162 0.97 -0.66 7.43
CA LEU A 162 0.83 -1.94 6.71
C LEU A 162 -0.33 -1.85 5.70
N HIS A 163 -0.30 -0.83 4.86
CA HIS A 163 -1.32 -0.61 3.85
C HIS A 163 -1.13 -1.58 2.67
N GLY A 164 -2.20 -1.87 1.94
CA GLY A 164 -2.20 -2.91 0.90
C GLY A 164 -1.12 -2.77 -0.18
N HIS A 165 -0.78 -1.56 -0.63
CA HIS A 165 0.28 -1.37 -1.64
C HIS A 165 1.67 -1.71 -1.09
N LEU A 166 1.93 -1.50 0.20
CA LEU A 166 3.18 -1.88 0.85
C LEU A 166 3.22 -3.38 1.09
N LEU A 167 2.13 -3.95 1.62
CA LEU A 167 1.97 -5.39 1.84
C LEU A 167 2.13 -6.20 0.54
N ASN A 168 1.70 -5.65 -0.59
CA ASN A 168 1.75 -6.34 -1.88
C ASN A 168 3.13 -6.27 -2.57
N LEU A 169 4.06 -5.42 -2.13
CA LEU A 169 5.37 -5.27 -2.78
C LEU A 169 6.12 -6.61 -2.99
N PRO A 170 6.19 -7.54 -2.02
CA PRO A 170 6.89 -8.81 -2.24
C PRO A 170 6.24 -9.70 -3.31
N VAL A 171 4.90 -9.66 -3.42
CA VAL A 171 4.14 -10.39 -4.44
C VAL A 171 4.40 -9.77 -5.82
N VAL A 172 4.42 -8.44 -5.88
CA VAL A 172 4.73 -7.65 -7.07
C VAL A 172 6.11 -7.97 -7.64
N ILE A 173 7.17 -7.92 -6.82
CA ILE A 173 8.53 -8.19 -7.32
C ILE A 173 8.68 -9.65 -7.72
N LEU A 174 8.03 -10.58 -7.00
CA LEU A 174 7.95 -11.99 -7.40
C LEU A 174 7.24 -12.16 -8.75
N TYR A 175 6.13 -11.45 -8.97
CA TYR A 175 5.40 -11.46 -10.23
C TYR A 175 6.27 -11.00 -11.40
N ILE A 176 6.92 -9.83 -11.27
CA ILE A 176 7.84 -9.29 -12.29
C ILE A 176 8.98 -10.30 -12.55
N SER A 177 9.50 -10.94 -11.51
CA SER A 177 10.58 -11.91 -11.61
C SER A 177 10.19 -13.17 -12.37
N ILE A 178 9.02 -13.75 -12.07
CA ILE A 178 8.49 -14.92 -12.76
C ILE A 178 8.15 -14.56 -14.21
N LEU A 179 7.55 -13.40 -14.43
CA LEU A 179 7.21 -12.92 -15.77
C LEU A 179 8.48 -12.75 -16.62
N GLY A 180 9.50 -12.10 -16.07
CA GLY A 180 10.80 -11.94 -16.71
C GLY A 180 11.48 -13.28 -17.01
N SER A 181 11.48 -14.20 -16.05
CA SER A 181 12.01 -15.56 -16.23
C SER A 181 11.30 -16.33 -17.34
N PHE A 182 9.97 -16.23 -17.40
CA PHE A 182 9.16 -16.83 -18.46
C PHE A 182 9.61 -16.34 -19.85
N PHE A 183 9.84 -15.05 -20.05
CA PHE A 183 10.30 -14.51 -21.34
C PHE A 183 11.75 -14.85 -21.68
N ILE A 184 12.63 -15.02 -20.69
CA ILE A 184 14.02 -15.42 -20.92
C ILE A 184 14.11 -16.90 -21.33
N THR A 185 13.27 -17.75 -20.75
CA THR A 185 13.32 -19.21 -20.93
C THR A 185 12.48 -19.70 -22.11
N THR A 186 11.45 -18.95 -22.50
CA THR A 186 10.55 -19.34 -23.61
C THR A 186 11.25 -19.26 -24.96
N LYS A 187 11.46 -20.43 -25.59
CA LYS A 187 12.13 -20.58 -26.90
C LYS A 187 11.18 -20.52 -28.10
N SER A 188 9.88 -20.76 -27.91
CA SER A 188 8.86 -20.88 -28.97
C SER A 188 7.78 -19.79 -28.88
N SER A 189 6.74 -19.87 -29.73
CA SER A 189 5.69 -18.86 -29.80
C SER A 189 4.93 -18.68 -28.49
N LEU A 190 4.74 -17.41 -28.11
CA LEU A 190 3.85 -16.99 -27.03
C LEU A 190 2.41 -17.38 -27.37
N GLY A 191 1.92 -18.41 -26.70
CA GLY A 191 0.53 -18.80 -26.69
C GLY A 191 0.11 -19.14 -25.25
N PRO A 192 -1.20 -19.38 -25.03
CA PRO A 192 -1.70 -19.83 -23.74
C PRO A 192 -0.98 -21.11 -23.33
N SER A 193 -0.40 -21.11 -22.12
CA SER A 193 0.45 -22.18 -21.60
C SER A 193 0.16 -22.40 -20.13
N LEU A 194 0.30 -23.63 -19.66
CA LEU A 194 0.23 -23.97 -18.22
C LEU A 194 1.30 -23.21 -17.41
N ASN A 195 2.38 -22.76 -18.05
CA ASN A 195 3.40 -21.92 -17.44
C ASN A 195 2.87 -20.54 -17.00
N LEU A 196 1.66 -20.15 -17.40
CA LEU A 196 1.00 -18.92 -16.96
C LEU A 196 0.27 -19.06 -15.61
N ILE A 197 0.10 -20.29 -15.10
CA ILE A 197 -0.60 -20.53 -13.83
C ILE A 197 0.01 -19.74 -12.66
N PRO A 198 1.34 -19.73 -12.43
CA PRO A 198 1.92 -18.95 -11.34
C PRO A 198 1.65 -17.45 -11.46
N LEU A 199 1.65 -16.92 -12.69
CA LEU A 199 1.37 -15.50 -12.95
C LEU A 199 -0.09 -15.16 -12.68
N GLY A 200 -1.02 -15.97 -13.18
CA GLY A 200 -2.45 -15.78 -12.91
C GLY A 200 -2.77 -15.89 -11.42
N PHE A 201 -2.17 -16.85 -10.72
CA PHE A 201 -2.30 -17.01 -9.27
C PHE A 201 -1.82 -15.76 -8.52
N LEU A 202 -0.62 -15.25 -8.83
CA LEU A 202 -0.07 -14.05 -8.18
C LEU A 202 -0.87 -12.78 -8.52
N LEU A 203 -1.49 -12.69 -9.69
CA LEU A 203 -2.44 -11.63 -10.00
C LEU A 203 -3.70 -11.73 -9.13
N GLY A 204 -4.21 -12.94 -8.88
CA GLY A 204 -5.32 -13.16 -7.95
C GLY A 204 -4.95 -12.76 -6.52
N VAL A 205 -3.75 -13.14 -6.04
CA VAL A 205 -3.22 -12.70 -4.74
C VAL A 205 -3.08 -11.18 -4.68
N SER A 206 -2.58 -10.56 -5.76
CA SER A 206 -2.50 -9.10 -5.86
C SER A 206 -3.87 -8.45 -5.77
N PHE A 207 -4.90 -9.01 -6.43
CA PHE A 207 -6.27 -8.49 -6.35
C PHE A 207 -6.79 -8.42 -4.91
N MET A 208 -6.55 -9.46 -4.12
CA MET A 208 -7.00 -9.56 -2.73
C MET A 208 -6.16 -8.73 -1.75
N THR A 209 -4.92 -8.36 -2.12
CA THR A 209 -3.96 -7.61 -1.28
C THR A 209 -3.95 -6.12 -1.60
N ASN A 210 -4.10 -5.77 -2.88
CA ASN A 210 -4.25 -4.42 -3.40
C ASN A 210 -4.86 -4.51 -4.80
N THR A 211 -6.18 -4.28 -4.89
CA THR A 211 -6.96 -4.48 -6.12
C THR A 211 -6.41 -3.76 -7.36
N TRP A 212 -5.77 -2.60 -7.19
CA TRP A 212 -5.18 -1.83 -8.29
C TRP A 212 -3.97 -2.52 -8.93
N ASP A 213 -3.23 -3.30 -8.14
CA ASP A 213 -2.05 -4.00 -8.63
C ASP A 213 -2.40 -5.12 -9.61
N PHE A 214 -3.62 -5.68 -9.51
CA PHE A 214 -4.13 -6.58 -10.54
C PHE A 214 -4.10 -5.93 -11.93
N ALA A 215 -4.64 -4.72 -12.07
CA ALA A 215 -4.68 -4.00 -13.35
C ALA A 215 -3.28 -3.55 -13.79
N ASN A 216 -2.47 -3.03 -12.87
CA ASN A 216 -1.10 -2.56 -13.14
C ASN A 216 -0.22 -3.69 -13.70
N TYR A 217 -0.28 -4.88 -13.08
CA TYR A 217 0.57 -6.01 -13.45
C TYR A 217 0.00 -6.83 -14.61
N LEU A 218 -1.32 -6.80 -14.84
CA LEU A 218 -1.90 -7.27 -16.08
C LEU A 218 -1.45 -6.42 -17.28
N LEU A 219 -1.38 -5.10 -17.13
CA LEU A 219 -0.83 -4.19 -18.15
C LEU A 219 0.65 -4.51 -18.43
N LEU A 220 1.46 -4.75 -17.40
CA LEU A 220 2.86 -5.15 -17.58
C LEU A 220 2.97 -6.46 -18.36
N ALA A 221 2.18 -7.47 -17.99
CA ALA A 221 2.16 -8.75 -18.69
C ALA A 221 1.76 -8.59 -20.15
N GLY A 222 0.66 -7.88 -20.42
CA GLY A 222 0.21 -7.57 -21.78
C GLY A 222 1.26 -6.83 -22.60
N SER A 223 1.94 -5.86 -22.00
CA SER A 223 3.06 -5.13 -22.62
C SER A 223 4.21 -6.07 -22.96
N ALA A 224 4.58 -6.96 -22.04
CA ALA A 224 5.65 -7.92 -22.24
C ALA A 224 5.33 -8.97 -23.32
N PHE A 225 4.12 -9.54 -23.32
CA PHE A 225 3.66 -10.44 -24.38
C PHE A 225 3.65 -9.75 -25.73
N PHE A 226 3.17 -8.51 -25.78
CA PHE A 226 3.09 -7.73 -27.01
C PHE A 226 4.48 -7.42 -27.57
N VAL A 227 5.38 -6.83 -26.77
CA VAL A 227 6.74 -6.48 -27.18
C VAL A 227 7.51 -7.72 -27.65
N PHE A 228 7.43 -8.82 -26.91
CA PHE A 228 8.13 -10.05 -27.28
C PHE A 228 7.52 -10.66 -28.55
N SER A 229 6.19 -10.74 -28.69
CA SER A 229 5.55 -11.24 -29.91
C SER A 229 5.92 -10.40 -31.13
N LEU A 230 5.90 -9.07 -31.00
CA LEU A 230 6.24 -8.15 -32.07
C LEU A 230 7.70 -8.32 -32.51
N SER A 231 8.62 -8.53 -31.55
CA SER A 231 10.04 -8.77 -31.83
C SER A 231 10.30 -10.03 -32.67
N LYS A 232 9.43 -11.04 -32.56
CA LYS A 232 9.55 -12.32 -33.27
C LYS A 232 8.82 -12.33 -34.60
N ARG A 233 7.62 -11.75 -34.67
CA ARG A 233 6.71 -11.90 -35.81
C ARG A 233 6.67 -10.70 -36.75
N LYS A 234 7.03 -9.49 -36.28
CA LYS A 234 6.89 -8.22 -37.02
C LYS A 234 5.46 -7.96 -37.55
N ASP A 235 4.46 -8.59 -36.96
CA ASP A 235 3.04 -8.45 -37.29
C ASP A 235 2.32 -7.86 -36.07
N LEU A 236 1.80 -6.64 -36.23
CA LEU A 236 1.16 -5.89 -35.16
C LEU A 236 -0.12 -6.57 -34.67
N PHE A 237 -1.01 -6.95 -35.60
CA PHE A 237 -2.33 -7.49 -35.28
C PHE A 237 -2.23 -8.85 -34.59
N LYS A 238 -1.41 -9.76 -35.13
CA LYS A 238 -1.18 -11.07 -34.49
C LYS A 238 -0.51 -10.94 -33.12
N SER A 239 0.35 -9.94 -32.93
CA SER A 239 1.01 -9.72 -31.64
C SER A 239 0.04 -9.18 -30.60
N LEU A 240 -0.87 -8.28 -30.98
CA LEU A 240 -1.93 -7.81 -30.12
C LEU A 240 -2.89 -8.96 -29.76
N PHE A 241 -3.31 -9.76 -30.74
CA PHE A 241 -4.21 -10.89 -30.53
C PHE A 241 -3.63 -11.94 -29.56
N ASN A 242 -2.37 -12.36 -29.75
CA ASN A 242 -1.73 -13.32 -28.84
C ASN A 242 -1.54 -12.75 -27.43
N SER A 243 -1.21 -11.47 -27.32
CA SER A 243 -1.09 -10.80 -26.02
C SER A 243 -2.43 -10.79 -25.29
N ALA A 244 -3.52 -10.46 -26.00
CA ALA A 244 -4.88 -10.51 -25.45
C ALA A 244 -5.26 -11.93 -25.00
N LEU A 245 -4.95 -12.96 -25.78
CA LEU A 245 -5.23 -14.36 -25.42
C LEU A 245 -4.49 -14.80 -24.15
N SER A 246 -3.20 -14.46 -24.02
CA SER A 246 -2.44 -14.69 -22.78
C SER A 246 -3.03 -13.90 -21.61
N GLY A 247 -3.45 -12.66 -21.84
CA GLY A 247 -4.12 -11.83 -20.84
C GLY A 247 -5.41 -12.46 -20.32
N ILE A 248 -6.26 -13.00 -21.22
CA ILE A 248 -7.49 -13.71 -20.83
C ILE A 248 -7.18 -14.91 -19.93
N VAL A 249 -6.17 -15.71 -20.26
CA VAL A 249 -5.77 -16.84 -19.41
C VAL A 249 -5.33 -16.37 -18.02
N LEU A 250 -4.53 -15.31 -17.95
CA LEU A 250 -4.10 -14.73 -16.66
C LEU A 250 -5.31 -14.26 -15.84
N VAL A 251 -6.26 -13.57 -16.47
CA VAL A 251 -7.48 -13.08 -15.83
C VAL A 251 -8.34 -14.23 -15.30
N VAL A 252 -8.57 -15.28 -16.11
CA VAL A 252 -9.35 -16.45 -15.69
C VAL A 252 -8.74 -17.11 -14.45
N ILE A 253 -7.42 -17.34 -14.46
CA ILE A 253 -6.73 -17.98 -13.33
C ILE A 253 -6.75 -17.06 -12.10
N ALA A 254 -6.60 -15.76 -12.28
CA ALA A 254 -6.66 -14.78 -11.20
C ALA A 254 -8.06 -14.72 -10.56
N ILE A 255 -9.13 -14.73 -11.37
CA ILE A 255 -10.52 -14.78 -10.88
C ILE A 255 -10.76 -16.06 -10.11
N ILE A 256 -10.34 -17.22 -10.61
CA ILE A 256 -10.46 -18.50 -9.88
C ILE A 256 -9.73 -18.42 -8.53
N THR A 257 -8.53 -17.86 -8.52
CA THR A 257 -7.72 -17.70 -7.30
C THR A 257 -8.40 -16.77 -6.29
N ALA A 258 -8.96 -15.65 -6.76
CA ALA A 258 -9.57 -14.62 -5.92
C ALA A 258 -11.07 -14.85 -5.65
N ALA A 259 -11.69 -15.90 -6.21
CA ALA A 259 -13.14 -16.12 -6.15
C ALA A 259 -13.71 -16.08 -4.72
N PRO A 260 -13.11 -16.74 -3.70
CA PRO A 260 -13.64 -16.67 -2.33
C PRO A 260 -13.67 -15.26 -1.75
N PHE A 261 -12.72 -14.41 -2.14
CA PHE A 261 -12.64 -13.01 -1.75
C PHE A 261 -13.67 -12.17 -2.51
N ILE A 262 -13.74 -12.35 -3.85
CA ILE A 262 -14.65 -11.60 -4.73
C ILE A 262 -16.12 -11.77 -4.32
N PHE A 263 -16.52 -12.97 -3.88
CA PHE A 263 -17.91 -13.22 -3.45
C PHE A 263 -18.34 -12.41 -2.22
N ASN A 264 -17.40 -11.84 -1.47
CA ASN A 264 -17.66 -11.09 -0.24
C ASN A 264 -17.08 -9.66 -0.28
N PHE A 265 -16.72 -9.18 -1.48
CA PHE A 265 -16.08 -7.88 -1.66
C PHE A 265 -16.94 -6.96 -2.54
N ASP A 266 -17.32 -5.82 -1.99
CA ASP A 266 -17.98 -4.75 -2.73
C ASP A 266 -16.93 -3.75 -3.25
N SER A 267 -16.99 -3.45 -4.55
CA SER A 267 -16.04 -2.54 -5.20
C SER A 267 -16.21 -1.09 -4.74
N ILE A 268 -15.11 -0.47 -4.35
CA ILE A 268 -15.02 0.96 -4.01
C ILE A 268 -15.14 1.85 -5.26
N ALA A 269 -14.76 1.34 -6.43
CA ALA A 269 -14.76 2.12 -7.67
C ALA A 269 -16.18 2.37 -8.20
N GLN A 270 -16.52 3.64 -8.44
CA GLN A 270 -17.83 4.06 -8.98
C GLN A 270 -17.83 4.23 -10.52
N GLY A 271 -16.74 3.86 -11.19
CA GLY A 271 -16.57 4.01 -12.64
C GLY A 271 -15.33 4.83 -13.02
N VAL A 272 -15.16 5.08 -14.31
CA VAL A 272 -14.02 5.82 -14.89
C VAL A 272 -14.55 7.07 -15.59
N ASN A 273 -13.96 8.23 -15.28
CA ASN A 273 -14.30 9.52 -15.88
C ASN A 273 -13.08 10.16 -16.55
N LEU A 274 -13.33 11.10 -17.46
CA LEU A 274 -12.29 11.96 -18.06
C LEU A 274 -11.83 13.03 -17.07
N THR A 275 -10.54 13.34 -17.09
CA THR A 275 -9.97 14.38 -16.23
C THR A 275 -10.37 15.78 -16.68
N HIS A 276 -10.48 16.70 -15.72
CA HIS A 276 -10.79 18.12 -15.97
C HIS A 276 -9.55 19.03 -15.84
N THR A 277 -8.48 18.50 -15.25
CA THR A 277 -7.25 19.20 -14.90
C THR A 277 -6.05 18.33 -15.27
N HIS A 278 -4.93 19.00 -15.59
CA HIS A 278 -3.69 18.33 -15.96
C HIS A 278 -2.54 18.86 -15.11
N SER A 279 -1.58 17.99 -14.85
CA SER A 279 -0.38 18.35 -14.09
C SER A 279 0.51 19.29 -14.90
N LEU A 280 1.16 20.24 -14.24
CA LEU A 280 2.07 21.15 -14.93
C LEU A 280 3.32 20.39 -15.40
N LEU A 281 3.81 20.69 -16.60
CA LEU A 281 4.96 19.98 -17.20
C LEU A 281 6.21 20.01 -16.31
N TRP A 282 6.44 21.11 -15.60
CA TRP A 282 7.60 21.23 -14.70
C TRP A 282 7.44 20.37 -13.43
N GLN A 283 6.21 20.16 -12.94
CA GLN A 283 5.94 19.23 -11.84
C GLN A 283 6.23 17.80 -12.28
N LEU A 284 5.73 17.44 -13.47
CA LEU A 284 6.01 16.14 -14.10
C LEU A 284 7.51 15.94 -14.34
N ALA A 285 8.24 16.97 -14.77
CA ALA A 285 9.69 16.89 -14.98
C ALA A 285 10.46 16.65 -13.67
N ILE A 286 9.99 17.18 -12.53
CA ILE A 286 10.60 16.96 -11.22
C ILE A 286 10.29 15.55 -10.70
N LEU A 287 9.03 15.10 -10.79
CA LEU A 287 8.64 13.79 -10.28
C LEU A 287 9.17 12.64 -11.15
N TRP A 288 9.05 12.78 -12.47
CA TRP A 288 9.35 11.74 -13.45
C TRP A 288 10.65 11.98 -14.21
N GLY A 289 11.43 13.01 -13.86
CA GLY A 289 12.70 13.32 -14.53
C GLY A 289 13.71 12.19 -14.44
N TYR A 290 13.80 11.51 -13.29
CA TYR A 290 14.68 10.36 -13.15
C TYR A 290 14.24 9.17 -14.02
N PRO A 291 12.97 8.72 -13.98
CA PRO A 291 12.40 7.79 -14.96
C PRO A 291 12.63 8.17 -16.43
N LEU A 292 12.48 9.46 -16.77
CA LEU A 292 12.71 9.97 -18.12
C LEU A 292 14.17 9.81 -18.54
N VAL A 293 15.12 10.15 -17.69
CA VAL A 293 16.54 9.95 -17.97
C VAL A 293 16.86 8.47 -18.19
N LEU A 294 16.39 7.58 -17.31
CA LEU A 294 16.60 6.14 -17.48
C LEU A 294 16.05 5.65 -18.82
N THR A 295 14.85 6.10 -19.17
CA THR A 295 14.18 5.75 -20.43
C THR A 295 14.99 6.25 -21.62
N LEU A 296 15.37 7.53 -21.66
CA LEU A 296 16.11 8.12 -22.78
C LEU A 296 17.47 7.45 -22.97
N VAL A 297 18.22 7.23 -21.89
CA VAL A 297 19.52 6.53 -21.97
C VAL A 297 19.33 5.11 -22.50
N PHE A 298 18.34 4.38 -22.01
CA PHE A 298 18.10 3.02 -22.46
C PHE A 298 17.57 2.96 -23.91
N SER A 299 16.67 3.85 -24.30
CA SER A 299 16.16 3.95 -25.68
C SER A 299 17.29 4.26 -26.66
N THR A 300 18.18 5.20 -26.34
CA THR A 300 19.34 5.51 -27.20
C THR A 300 20.29 4.31 -27.33
N LEU A 301 20.46 3.54 -26.25
CA LEU A 301 21.20 2.28 -26.29
C LEU A 301 20.51 1.26 -27.21
N VAL A 302 19.23 0.98 -26.98
CA VAL A 302 18.42 0.03 -27.76
C VAL A 302 18.48 0.33 -29.26
N ILE A 303 18.39 1.60 -29.66
CA ILE A 303 18.53 2.02 -31.06
C ILE A 303 19.92 1.65 -31.61
N LYS A 304 20.99 1.87 -30.85
CA LYS A 304 22.37 1.52 -31.24
C LYS A 304 22.58 0.01 -31.34
N ILE A 305 21.99 -0.77 -30.44
CA ILE A 305 22.17 -2.23 -30.37
C ILE A 305 21.02 -3.03 -30.99
N LYS A 306 20.14 -2.42 -31.79
CA LYS A 306 18.89 -3.02 -32.30
C LYS A 306 19.04 -4.40 -32.95
N LYS A 307 20.21 -4.73 -33.51
CA LYS A 307 20.51 -6.03 -34.13
C LYS A 307 20.88 -7.13 -33.12
N ASN A 308 21.22 -6.75 -31.89
CA ASN A 308 21.77 -7.61 -30.83
C ASN A 308 20.97 -7.47 -29.52
N LEU A 309 19.66 -7.24 -29.61
CA LEU A 309 18.78 -7.15 -28.44
C LEU A 309 18.64 -8.51 -27.78
N LEU A 310 18.80 -8.53 -26.46
CA LEU A 310 18.59 -9.70 -25.62
C LEU A 310 17.12 -9.79 -25.21
N PRO A 311 16.61 -10.99 -24.86
CA PRO A 311 15.30 -11.12 -24.23
C PRO A 311 15.16 -10.25 -22.97
N THR A 312 16.24 -10.09 -22.20
CA THR A 312 16.27 -9.18 -21.04
C THR A 312 16.09 -7.71 -21.45
N ASP A 313 16.66 -7.29 -22.59
CA ASP A 313 16.47 -5.91 -23.09
C ASP A 313 14.99 -5.68 -23.43
N LEU A 314 14.35 -6.63 -24.11
CA LEU A 314 12.93 -6.56 -24.49
C LEU A 314 12.01 -6.51 -23.26
N PHE A 315 12.32 -7.29 -22.23
CA PHE A 315 11.53 -7.26 -20.99
C PHE A 315 11.67 -5.91 -20.26
N ILE A 316 12.88 -5.35 -20.22
CA ILE A 316 13.10 -4.02 -19.63
C ILE A 316 12.36 -2.94 -20.42
N ILE A 317 12.35 -2.99 -21.76
CA ILE A 317 11.50 -2.11 -22.59
C ILE A 317 10.02 -2.23 -22.18
N SER A 318 9.55 -3.46 -21.93
CA SER A 318 8.15 -3.71 -21.55
C SER A 318 7.80 -3.09 -20.20
N ILE A 319 8.72 -3.17 -19.22
CA ILE A 319 8.58 -2.48 -17.93
C ILE A 319 8.50 -0.97 -18.13
N LEU A 320 9.39 -0.37 -18.93
CA LEU A 320 9.40 1.07 -19.17
C LEU A 320 8.10 1.54 -19.86
N VAL A 321 7.63 0.79 -20.86
CA VAL A 321 6.37 1.10 -21.56
C VAL A 321 5.18 1.06 -20.60
N ALA A 322 5.03 -0.04 -19.84
CA ALA A 322 3.96 -0.16 -18.87
C ALA A 322 4.00 0.98 -17.83
N SER A 323 5.19 1.31 -17.32
CA SER A 323 5.37 2.39 -16.34
C SER A 323 5.01 3.76 -16.88
N TRP A 324 5.36 4.07 -18.13
CA TRP A 324 4.94 5.34 -18.77
C TRP A 324 3.44 5.39 -19.01
N VAL A 325 2.80 4.28 -19.39
CA VAL A 325 1.34 4.22 -19.48
C VAL A 325 0.71 4.53 -18.11
N LEU A 326 1.22 3.97 -17.01
CA LEU A 326 0.72 4.26 -15.66
C LEU A 326 0.91 5.72 -15.23
N ILE A 327 1.98 6.40 -15.67
CA ILE A 327 2.21 7.83 -15.40
C ILE A 327 1.28 8.71 -16.24
N ILE A 328 1.05 8.33 -17.49
CA ILE A 328 0.28 9.13 -18.45
C ILE A 328 -1.23 8.98 -18.24
N LEU A 329 -1.70 7.77 -17.90
CA LEU A 329 -3.12 7.47 -17.74
C LEU A 329 -3.88 8.44 -16.81
N PRO A 330 -3.38 8.78 -15.61
CA PRO A 330 -4.06 9.72 -14.72
C PRO A 330 -4.10 11.16 -15.24
N GLU A 331 -3.38 11.50 -16.31
CA GLU A 331 -3.55 12.80 -16.96
C GLU A 331 -4.81 12.86 -17.84
N PHE A 332 -5.38 11.71 -18.22
CA PHE A 332 -6.53 11.63 -19.13
C PHE A 332 -7.79 11.06 -18.47
N ILE A 333 -7.64 10.11 -17.55
CA ILE A 333 -8.76 9.45 -16.87
C ILE A 333 -8.52 9.36 -15.36
N TYR A 334 -9.60 9.28 -14.60
CA TYR A 334 -9.56 8.94 -13.18
C TYR A 334 -10.68 7.97 -12.83
N VAL A 335 -10.42 7.10 -11.86
CA VAL A 335 -11.47 6.25 -11.26
C VAL A 335 -12.19 7.07 -10.21
N LYS A 336 -13.51 7.15 -10.34
CA LYS A 336 -14.36 7.91 -9.43
C LYS A 336 -14.46 7.19 -8.08
N ASP A 337 -14.18 7.94 -7.03
CA ASP A 337 -14.34 7.55 -5.62
C ASP A 337 -14.99 8.69 -4.81
N ILE A 338 -14.94 8.63 -3.48
CA ILE A 338 -15.59 9.63 -2.60
C ILE A 338 -14.89 11.00 -2.61
N TYR A 339 -13.69 11.13 -3.19
CA TYR A 339 -12.88 12.35 -3.14
C TYR A 339 -13.20 13.35 -4.27
N ILE A 340 -14.34 13.16 -4.95
CA ILE A 340 -14.79 13.93 -6.12
C ILE A 340 -14.98 15.43 -5.90
N ALA A 341 -15.03 15.93 -4.66
CA ALA A 341 -15.26 17.36 -4.43
C ALA A 341 -14.03 18.22 -4.76
N SER A 342 -12.82 17.72 -4.50
CA SER A 342 -11.57 18.49 -4.66
C SER A 342 -10.33 17.66 -5.01
N HIS A 343 -10.42 16.34 -5.12
CA HIS A 343 -9.25 15.46 -5.26
C HIS A 343 -9.47 14.38 -6.33
N TYR A 344 -10.06 14.77 -7.47
CA TYR A 344 -10.50 13.85 -8.53
C TYR A 344 -9.46 12.79 -8.90
N ARG A 345 -8.20 13.20 -9.07
CA ARG A 345 -7.14 12.31 -9.53
C ARG A 345 -6.32 11.69 -8.41
N ALA A 346 -6.56 12.04 -7.14
CA ALA A 346 -5.64 11.71 -6.04
C ALA A 346 -5.35 10.22 -5.91
N ASN A 347 -6.38 9.38 -5.76
CA ASN A 347 -6.20 7.93 -5.63
C ASN A 347 -5.74 7.27 -6.93
N THR A 348 -6.21 7.74 -8.09
CA THR A 348 -5.77 7.18 -9.38
C THR A 348 -4.28 7.46 -9.60
N MET A 349 -3.84 8.70 -9.41
CA MET A 349 -2.41 9.06 -9.42
C MET A 349 -1.63 8.21 -8.43
N PHE A 350 -2.10 8.09 -7.19
CA PHE A 350 -1.41 7.32 -6.17
C PHE A 350 -1.18 5.86 -6.59
N LYS A 351 -2.28 5.15 -6.89
CA LYS A 351 -2.25 3.70 -7.09
C LYS A 351 -1.52 3.30 -8.38
N LEU A 352 -1.59 4.12 -9.43
CA LEU A 352 -0.88 3.85 -10.68
C LEU A 352 0.59 4.25 -10.59
N THR A 353 0.87 5.46 -10.11
CA THR A 353 2.23 6.01 -10.16
C THR A 353 3.15 5.43 -9.09
N TYR A 354 2.62 4.94 -7.96
CA TYR A 354 3.38 4.16 -6.99
C TYR A 354 4.03 2.92 -7.66
N GLN A 355 3.27 2.18 -8.47
CA GLN A 355 3.80 1.02 -9.19
C GLN A 355 4.71 1.41 -10.35
N ALA A 356 4.51 2.59 -10.97
CA ALA A 356 5.47 3.12 -11.93
C ALA A 356 6.84 3.38 -11.27
N PHE A 357 6.88 3.96 -10.07
CA PHE A 357 8.13 4.11 -9.31
C PHE A 357 8.80 2.76 -9.04
N VAL A 358 8.02 1.77 -8.56
CA VAL A 358 8.53 0.40 -8.32
C VAL A 358 9.20 -0.17 -9.57
N MET A 359 8.50 -0.11 -10.71
CA MET A 359 8.99 -0.65 -11.96
C MET A 359 10.22 0.09 -12.49
N PHE A 360 10.24 1.43 -12.50
CA PHE A 360 11.41 2.19 -12.95
C PHE A 360 12.63 1.92 -12.07
N TYR A 361 12.46 1.98 -10.75
CA TYR A 361 13.57 1.90 -9.81
C TYR A 361 14.20 0.51 -9.83
N LEU A 362 13.38 -0.54 -10.00
CA LEU A 362 13.85 -1.91 -10.18
C LEU A 362 14.77 -2.05 -11.41
N THR A 363 14.54 -1.33 -12.51
CA THR A 363 15.35 -1.48 -13.75
C THR A 363 16.70 -0.76 -13.72
N THR A 364 16.95 0.07 -12.71
CA THR A 364 18.10 0.98 -12.64
C THR A 364 19.44 0.30 -12.89
N GLY A 365 19.78 -0.71 -12.10
CA GLY A 365 21.07 -1.38 -12.18
C GLY A 365 21.25 -2.11 -13.51
N TYR A 366 20.19 -2.67 -14.08
CA TYR A 366 20.24 -3.26 -15.41
C TYR A 366 20.59 -2.21 -16.46
N ILE A 367 19.86 -1.09 -16.52
CA ILE A 367 20.06 -0.03 -17.52
C ILE A 367 21.49 0.53 -17.43
N ILE A 368 21.99 0.79 -16.22
CA ILE A 368 23.35 1.28 -16.00
C ILE A 368 24.38 0.32 -16.59
N PHE A 369 24.36 -0.95 -16.18
CA PHE A 369 25.39 -1.91 -16.59
C PHE A 369 25.24 -2.35 -18.05
N ARG A 370 24.01 -2.40 -18.57
CA ARG A 370 23.76 -2.63 -19.99
C ARG A 370 24.34 -1.50 -20.84
N THR A 371 24.19 -0.25 -20.39
CA THR A 371 24.80 0.93 -21.03
C THR A 371 26.32 0.90 -20.95
N LEU A 372 26.89 0.74 -19.74
CA LEU A 372 28.35 0.75 -19.53
C LEU A 372 29.08 -0.37 -20.27
N THR A 373 28.48 -1.55 -20.41
CA THR A 373 29.08 -2.67 -21.14
C THR A 373 29.04 -2.48 -22.65
N SER A 374 28.13 -1.65 -23.17
CA SER A 374 28.07 -1.32 -24.60
C SER A 374 29.15 -0.32 -25.05
N ILE A 375 29.67 0.49 -24.11
CA ILE A 375 30.72 1.47 -24.38
C ILE A 375 32.08 0.78 -24.45
N LYS A 376 32.88 1.05 -25.49
CA LYS A 376 34.21 0.43 -25.67
C LYS A 376 35.33 1.23 -25.00
N ASN A 377 35.32 2.56 -25.10
CA ASN A 377 36.39 3.41 -24.60
C ASN A 377 36.30 3.68 -23.08
N LYS A 378 37.45 3.86 -22.41
CA LYS A 378 37.49 4.10 -20.96
C LYS A 378 36.92 5.47 -20.56
N ALA A 379 37.21 6.52 -21.35
CA ALA A 379 36.71 7.87 -21.09
C ALA A 379 35.18 7.95 -21.14
N GLY A 380 34.54 7.35 -22.16
CA GLY A 380 33.08 7.32 -22.25
C GLY A 380 32.42 6.57 -21.10
N LYS A 381 33.03 5.45 -20.66
CA LYS A 381 32.56 4.74 -19.46
C LYS A 381 32.64 5.61 -18.21
N LEU A 382 33.76 6.31 -18.02
CA LEU A 382 33.93 7.20 -16.86
C LEU A 382 32.88 8.31 -16.86
N ILE A 383 32.66 8.98 -18.00
CA ILE A 383 31.65 10.04 -18.13
C ILE A 383 30.24 9.52 -17.80
N VAL A 384 29.85 8.38 -18.38
CA VAL A 384 28.52 7.79 -18.14
C VAL A 384 28.38 7.29 -16.70
N SER A 385 29.44 6.75 -16.10
CA SER A 385 29.44 6.38 -14.68
C SER A 385 29.27 7.59 -13.77
N ILE A 386 29.97 8.70 -14.03
CA ILE A 386 29.81 9.96 -13.28
C ILE A 386 28.39 10.50 -13.42
N TYR A 387 27.85 10.46 -14.64
CA TYR A 387 26.48 10.87 -14.92
C TYR A 387 25.44 10.06 -14.13
N PHE A 388 25.56 8.73 -14.12
CA PHE A 388 24.66 7.91 -13.30
C PHE A 388 24.89 8.16 -11.81
N ALA A 389 26.14 8.25 -11.36
CA ALA A 389 26.45 8.52 -9.96
C ALA A 389 25.81 9.83 -9.48
N SER A 390 25.87 10.92 -10.25
CA SER A 390 25.25 12.19 -9.87
C SER A 390 23.73 12.11 -9.75
N ILE A 391 23.07 11.41 -10.69
CA ILE A 391 21.62 11.20 -10.66
C ILE A 391 21.21 10.32 -9.47
N LEU A 392 21.91 9.22 -9.23
CA LEU A 392 21.65 8.34 -8.09
C LEU A 392 21.85 9.08 -6.77
N THR A 393 22.88 9.92 -6.66
CA THR A 393 23.07 10.79 -5.50
C THR A 393 21.89 11.74 -5.32
N ALA A 394 21.39 12.36 -6.38
CA ALA A 394 20.26 13.30 -6.29
C ALA A 394 18.99 12.65 -5.75
N VAL A 395 18.62 11.45 -6.21
CA VAL A 395 17.43 10.73 -5.72
C VAL A 395 17.63 10.13 -4.33
N MET A 396 18.87 9.83 -3.93
CA MET A 396 19.22 9.32 -2.60
C MET A 396 19.32 10.41 -1.52
N ILE A 397 19.06 11.67 -1.85
CA ILE A 397 18.95 12.75 -0.86
C ILE A 397 17.68 12.62 0.00
N TYR A 398 16.58 12.14 -0.59
CA TYR A 398 15.30 12.02 0.10
C TYR A 398 15.36 11.20 1.41
N PRO A 399 15.97 10.01 1.51
CA PRO A 399 16.04 9.24 2.76
C PRO A 399 16.63 10.01 3.93
N TYR A 400 17.67 10.82 3.70
CA TYR A 400 18.28 11.63 4.75
C TYR A 400 17.26 12.56 5.41
N TYR A 401 16.47 13.27 4.60
CA TYR A 401 15.47 14.20 5.10
C TYR A 401 14.22 13.48 5.60
N ALA A 402 13.76 12.45 4.89
CA ALA A 402 12.53 11.74 5.23
C ALA A 402 12.62 11.03 6.58
N ILE A 403 13.70 10.27 6.79
CA ILE A 403 13.91 9.53 8.03
C ILE A 403 14.08 10.51 9.20
N LYS A 404 14.90 11.56 9.03
CA LYS A 404 15.13 12.56 10.08
C LYS A 404 13.88 13.36 10.41
N SER A 405 13.07 13.71 9.42
CA SER A 405 11.83 14.48 9.61
C SER A 405 10.76 13.69 10.34
N TYR A 406 10.64 12.39 10.09
CA TYR A 406 9.62 11.54 10.73
C TYR A 406 10.08 10.95 12.07
N TYR A 407 11.30 10.42 12.13
CA TYR A 407 11.83 9.69 13.28
C TYR A 407 12.76 10.53 14.18
N GLY A 408 13.09 11.76 13.80
CA GLY A 408 14.05 12.58 14.54
C GLY A 408 15.47 12.01 14.49
N LYS A 409 16.12 11.89 15.66
CA LYS A 409 17.45 11.28 15.78
C LYS A 409 17.32 9.79 16.09
N LEU A 410 17.88 8.93 15.23
CA LEU A 410 17.98 7.48 15.45
C LEU A 410 19.05 7.11 16.49
N GLY A 411 19.01 7.74 17.68
CA GLY A 411 20.06 7.63 18.70
C GLY A 411 19.79 6.60 19.79
N SER A 412 18.52 6.31 20.08
CA SER A 412 18.10 5.38 21.13
C SER A 412 17.10 4.38 20.60
N PHE A 413 17.34 3.09 20.88
CA PHE A 413 16.33 2.06 20.70
C PHE A 413 15.31 2.18 21.82
N GLU A 414 14.02 2.18 21.49
CA GLU A 414 12.93 2.19 22.47
C GLU A 414 12.44 0.77 22.76
N THR A 415 11.62 0.21 21.86
CA THR A 415 11.02 -1.13 21.99
C THR A 415 10.59 -1.65 20.63
N LEU A 416 10.26 -2.93 20.51
CA LEU A 416 9.51 -3.46 19.34
C LEU A 416 8.00 -3.50 19.57
N ASN A 417 7.57 -3.41 20.83
CA ASN A 417 6.16 -3.40 21.18
C ASN A 417 5.55 -2.05 20.82
N GLY A 418 4.73 -2.05 19.77
CA GLY A 418 4.09 -0.86 19.24
C GLY A 418 2.88 -0.36 20.03
N GLU A 419 2.51 -0.99 21.15
CA GLU A 419 1.45 -0.53 22.05
C GLU A 419 1.99 0.26 23.24
N VAL A 420 3.31 0.35 23.44
CA VAL A 420 3.89 1.02 24.62
C VAL A 420 3.45 2.48 24.75
N TRP A 421 3.24 3.18 23.64
CA TRP A 421 2.71 4.54 23.62
C TRP A 421 1.35 4.64 24.33
N LEU A 422 0.50 3.61 24.20
CA LEU A 422 -0.83 3.56 24.80
C LEU A 422 -0.73 3.51 26.32
N THR A 423 0.15 2.68 26.87
CA THR A 423 0.38 2.61 28.32
C THR A 423 0.98 3.91 28.87
N GLN A 424 1.80 4.61 28.08
CA GLN A 424 2.43 5.86 28.48
C GLN A 424 1.47 7.06 28.43
N LYS A 425 0.63 7.15 27.39
CA LYS A 425 -0.24 8.30 27.12
C LYS A 425 -1.67 8.12 27.64
N TYR A 426 -2.18 6.89 27.61
CA TYR A 426 -3.55 6.53 27.98
C TYR A 426 -3.59 5.26 28.85
N PRO A 427 -3.00 5.26 30.06
CA PRO A 427 -2.89 4.06 30.90
C PRO A 427 -4.25 3.44 31.27
N GLU A 428 -5.30 4.26 31.47
CA GLU A 428 -6.66 3.76 31.74
C GLU A 428 -7.21 2.95 30.56
N LEU A 429 -7.01 3.46 29.34
CA LEU A 429 -7.45 2.82 28.11
C LEU A 429 -6.66 1.54 27.81
N ALA A 430 -5.36 1.52 28.11
CA ALA A 430 -4.56 0.29 28.05
C ALA A 430 -5.17 -0.79 28.97
N GLY A 431 -5.56 -0.42 30.20
CA GLY A 431 -6.25 -1.32 31.12
C GLY A 431 -7.60 -1.82 30.59
N VAL A 432 -8.37 -0.96 29.92
CA VAL A 432 -9.63 -1.34 29.25
C VAL A 432 -9.39 -2.38 28.15
N ILE A 433 -8.40 -2.16 27.29
CA ILE A 433 -8.02 -3.10 26.23
C ILE A 433 -7.58 -4.45 26.80
N ASP A 434 -6.75 -4.44 27.84
CA ASP A 434 -6.30 -5.67 28.52
C ASP A 434 -7.47 -6.42 29.16
N TRP A 435 -8.42 -5.70 29.74
CA TRP A 435 -9.65 -6.30 30.28
C TRP A 435 -10.46 -6.99 29.19
N PHE A 436 -10.69 -6.35 28.04
CA PHE A 436 -11.42 -6.96 26.92
C PHE A 436 -10.69 -8.18 26.36
N ARG A 437 -9.37 -8.12 26.17
CA ARG A 437 -8.56 -9.25 25.69
C ARG A 437 -8.69 -10.47 26.59
N LYS A 438 -8.72 -10.27 27.92
CA LYS A 438 -8.77 -11.34 28.92
C LYS A 438 -10.17 -11.90 29.14
N ASN A 439 -11.21 -11.07 29.09
CA ASN A 439 -12.54 -11.44 29.57
C ASN A 439 -13.58 -11.63 28.46
N VAL A 440 -13.32 -11.16 27.24
CA VAL A 440 -14.33 -11.13 26.17
C VAL A 440 -13.95 -12.03 24.99
N LYS A 441 -14.92 -12.86 24.59
CA LYS A 441 -14.82 -13.82 23.48
C LYS A 441 -14.85 -13.12 22.14
N GLU A 442 -14.35 -13.80 21.12
CA GLU A 442 -14.44 -13.40 19.71
C GLU A 442 -15.88 -13.07 19.27
N ASN A 443 -16.01 -12.19 18.27
CA ASN A 443 -17.28 -11.72 17.69
C ASN A 443 -18.27 -11.03 18.65
N THR A 444 -17.86 -10.74 19.89
CA THR A 444 -18.68 -9.95 20.82
C THR A 444 -18.67 -8.49 20.40
N VAL A 445 -19.84 -7.90 20.19
CA VAL A 445 -19.95 -6.49 19.80
C VAL A 445 -19.83 -5.59 21.02
N ILE A 446 -18.88 -4.67 20.96
CA ILE A 446 -18.68 -3.60 21.94
C ILE A 446 -19.26 -2.28 21.39
N LEU A 447 -19.49 -1.31 22.26
CA LEU A 447 -19.85 0.05 21.88
C LEU A 447 -18.78 1.01 22.39
N GLU A 448 -18.26 1.82 21.46
CA GLU A 448 -17.26 2.87 21.65
C GLU A 448 -17.64 4.06 20.76
N ALA A 449 -17.17 5.25 21.09
CA ALA A 449 -17.43 6.45 20.30
C ALA A 449 -16.76 6.39 18.91
N PRO A 450 -17.49 6.67 17.81
CA PRO A 450 -16.92 6.76 16.47
C PRO A 450 -16.13 8.06 16.27
N GLY A 451 -15.06 7.99 15.48
CA GLY A 451 -14.23 9.16 15.16
C GLY A 451 -14.11 9.50 13.69
N ASP A 452 -13.38 10.60 13.44
CA ASP A 452 -12.89 10.95 12.11
C ASP A 452 -11.59 10.19 11.81
N SER A 453 -11.24 10.08 10.53
CA SER A 453 -9.99 9.44 10.10
C SER A 453 -8.78 10.03 10.83
N TYR A 454 -7.84 9.17 11.23
CA TYR A 454 -6.57 9.53 11.86
C TYR A 454 -6.69 10.10 13.30
N THR A 455 -7.84 9.91 13.95
CA THR A 455 -8.06 10.25 15.37
C THR A 455 -7.83 9.03 16.28
N GLN A 456 -7.74 9.23 17.61
CA GLN A 456 -7.58 8.11 18.57
C GLN A 456 -8.90 7.43 18.96
N TYR A 457 -10.03 7.84 18.39
CA TYR A 457 -11.31 7.14 18.55
C TYR A 457 -11.22 5.72 17.96
N ASN A 458 -12.09 4.83 18.45
CA ASN A 458 -12.16 3.43 18.06
C ASN A 458 -10.90 2.57 18.34
N VAL A 459 -10.06 3.02 19.26
CA VAL A 459 -8.85 2.30 19.68
C VAL A 459 -9.14 0.94 20.30
N VAL A 460 -10.25 0.76 21.02
CA VAL A 460 -10.53 -0.51 21.72
C VAL A 460 -10.85 -1.58 20.70
N SER A 461 -11.71 -1.31 19.71
CA SER A 461 -11.96 -2.25 18.61
C SER A 461 -10.69 -2.57 17.81
N SER A 462 -9.89 -1.56 17.44
CA SER A 462 -8.62 -1.75 16.72
C SER A 462 -7.61 -2.61 17.48
N TYR A 463 -7.46 -2.43 18.79
CA TYR A 463 -6.43 -3.14 19.56
C TYR A 463 -6.91 -4.51 20.07
N THR A 464 -8.22 -4.74 20.16
CA THR A 464 -8.78 -6.02 20.62
C THR A 464 -9.20 -6.94 19.47
N GLY A 465 -9.46 -6.37 18.28
CA GLY A 465 -10.10 -7.06 17.16
C GLY A 465 -11.59 -7.35 17.39
N LEU A 466 -12.21 -6.74 18.42
CA LEU A 466 -13.63 -6.88 18.68
C LEU A 466 -14.44 -5.91 17.81
N PRO A 467 -15.58 -6.33 17.25
CA PRO A 467 -16.44 -5.44 16.46
C PRO A 467 -17.09 -4.35 17.31
N THR A 468 -17.10 -3.11 16.80
CA THR A 468 -17.96 -2.01 17.25
C THR A 468 -19.03 -1.67 16.22
N VAL A 469 -20.05 -0.91 16.63
CA VAL A 469 -21.17 -0.49 15.75
C VAL A 469 -20.67 0.28 14.52
N SER A 470 -19.77 1.25 14.72
CA SER A 470 -19.14 2.02 13.65
C SER A 470 -17.75 2.51 14.08
N GLY A 471 -16.77 2.40 13.18
CA GLY A 471 -15.45 3.02 13.30
C GLY A 471 -15.35 4.38 12.64
N TRP A 472 -14.20 4.66 12.02
CA TRP A 472 -13.96 5.91 11.31
C TRP A 472 -14.90 6.11 10.12
N PHE A 473 -15.67 7.20 10.15
CA PHE A 473 -16.77 7.43 9.23
C PHE A 473 -16.36 7.44 7.75
N VAL A 474 -15.31 8.20 7.39
CA VAL A 474 -14.87 8.35 5.98
C VAL A 474 -14.32 7.03 5.43
N HIS A 475 -13.66 6.22 6.26
CA HIS A 475 -13.16 4.90 5.87
C HIS A 475 -14.31 3.94 5.59
N GLU A 476 -15.29 3.85 6.49
CA GLU A 476 -16.48 3.03 6.25
C GLU A 476 -17.27 3.53 5.03
N TRP A 477 -17.43 4.84 4.85
CA TRP A 477 -18.05 5.39 3.65
C TRP A 477 -17.31 4.94 2.38
N LEU A 478 -15.98 5.10 2.35
CA LEU A 478 -15.17 4.67 1.20
C LEU A 478 -15.39 3.19 0.91
N TRP A 479 -15.30 2.34 1.93
CA TRP A 479 -15.41 0.89 1.78
C TRP A 479 -16.80 0.44 1.38
N ARG A 480 -17.87 1.06 1.89
CA ARG A 480 -19.24 0.69 1.52
C ARG A 480 -19.70 1.30 0.20
N GLY A 481 -18.98 2.29 -0.31
CA GLY A 481 -19.35 3.02 -1.53
C GLY A 481 -20.52 4.00 -1.38
N ASP A 482 -21.12 4.06 -0.18
CA ASP A 482 -22.28 4.89 0.17
C ASP A 482 -22.16 5.37 1.64
N ALA A 483 -22.46 6.65 1.86
CA ALA A 483 -22.39 7.29 3.18
C ALA A 483 -23.62 6.99 4.05
N ILE A 484 -24.74 6.56 3.46
CA ILE A 484 -26.01 6.38 4.18
C ILE A 484 -25.85 5.39 5.35
N TYR A 485 -25.28 4.20 5.09
CA TYR A 485 -25.18 3.18 6.14
C TYR A 485 -24.21 3.54 7.27
N PRO A 486 -22.99 4.06 7.02
CA PRO A 486 -22.15 4.58 8.09
C PRO A 486 -22.80 5.74 8.85
N GLN A 487 -23.53 6.63 8.17
CA GLN A 487 -24.17 7.79 8.79
C GLN A 487 -25.30 7.38 9.74
N GLU A 488 -26.15 6.44 9.32
CA GLU A 488 -27.20 5.85 10.17
C GLU A 488 -26.60 5.23 11.43
N ARG A 489 -25.50 4.49 11.31
CA ARG A 489 -24.84 3.87 12.47
C ARG A 489 -24.25 4.89 13.43
N VAL A 490 -23.63 5.95 12.93
CA VAL A 490 -23.12 7.05 13.78
C VAL A 490 -24.27 7.77 14.50
N ALA A 491 -25.42 7.96 13.83
CA ALA A 491 -26.61 8.52 14.44
C ALA A 491 -27.17 7.59 15.55
N ASP A 492 -27.28 6.29 15.29
CA ASP A 492 -27.72 5.32 16.29
C ASP A 492 -26.77 5.28 17.49
N ILE A 493 -25.46 5.34 17.30
CA ILE A 493 -24.50 5.41 18.43
C ILE A 493 -24.75 6.68 19.26
N THR A 494 -25.00 7.81 18.60
CA THR A 494 -25.31 9.08 19.27
C THR A 494 -26.57 8.94 20.12
N ASN A 495 -27.62 8.31 19.59
CA ASN A 495 -28.84 8.02 20.34
C ASN A 495 -28.58 7.09 21.52
N ILE A 496 -27.82 6.00 21.33
CA ILE A 496 -27.45 5.09 22.41
C ILE A 496 -26.73 5.81 23.55
N TYR A 497 -25.89 6.81 23.30
CA TYR A 497 -25.21 7.56 24.37
C TYR A 497 -26.05 8.71 24.97
N THR A 498 -26.82 9.43 24.16
CA THR A 498 -27.41 10.72 24.57
C THR A 498 -28.92 10.70 24.80
N SER A 499 -29.65 9.78 24.16
CA SER A 499 -31.11 9.75 24.26
C SER A 499 -31.58 9.41 25.69
N PRO A 500 -32.59 10.11 26.24
CA PRO A 500 -33.21 9.72 27.51
C PRO A 500 -34.19 8.55 27.36
N ASP A 501 -34.59 8.18 26.15
CA ASP A 501 -35.52 7.08 25.89
C ASP A 501 -34.82 5.72 26.00
N LEU A 502 -35.18 4.98 27.05
CA LEU A 502 -34.67 3.62 27.30
C LEU A 502 -35.12 2.62 26.23
N ASN A 503 -36.32 2.76 25.69
CA ASN A 503 -36.84 1.83 24.67
C ASN A 503 -36.09 2.00 23.35
N LEU A 504 -35.85 3.24 22.93
CA LEU A 504 -35.00 3.54 21.77
C LEU A 504 -33.59 2.98 21.98
N THR A 505 -32.95 3.30 23.10
CA THR A 505 -31.61 2.84 23.46
C THR A 505 -31.50 1.30 23.40
N LEU A 506 -32.46 0.59 24.01
CA LEU A 506 -32.51 -0.88 24.00
C LEU A 506 -32.77 -1.44 22.60
N SER A 507 -33.59 -0.77 21.78
CA SER A 507 -33.86 -1.21 20.40
C SER A 507 -32.60 -1.14 19.53
N GLU A 508 -31.80 -0.08 19.65
CA GLU A 508 -30.55 0.10 18.89
C GLU A 508 -29.44 -0.84 19.41
N ILE A 509 -29.31 -1.02 20.72
CA ILE A 509 -28.42 -2.02 21.32
C ILE A 509 -28.73 -3.42 20.79
N ARG A 510 -30.02 -3.80 20.72
CA ARG A 510 -30.46 -5.09 20.18
C ARG A 510 -30.23 -5.19 18.66
N LYS A 511 -30.48 -4.10 17.90
CA LYS A 511 -30.24 -4.02 16.45
C LYS A 511 -28.81 -4.43 16.10
N TYR A 512 -27.83 -3.93 16.86
CA TYR A 512 -26.41 -4.23 16.62
C TYR A 512 -25.84 -5.36 17.49
N LYS A 513 -26.66 -5.96 18.37
CA LYS A 513 -26.25 -7.01 19.31
C LYS A 513 -25.09 -6.58 20.21
N VAL A 514 -25.09 -5.31 20.64
CA VAL A 514 -24.09 -4.76 21.56
C VAL A 514 -24.18 -5.51 22.89
N LYS A 515 -23.06 -6.06 23.35
CA LYS A 515 -22.96 -6.75 24.63
C LYS A 515 -22.28 -5.91 25.70
N TYR A 516 -21.29 -5.10 25.33
CA TYR A 516 -20.59 -4.22 26.25
C TYR A 516 -20.65 -2.76 25.80
N VAL A 517 -20.89 -1.86 26.73
CA VAL A 517 -20.84 -0.41 26.52
C VAL A 517 -19.68 0.17 27.32
N ILE A 518 -18.85 0.96 26.64
CA ILE A 518 -17.72 1.65 27.24
C ILE A 518 -18.13 3.10 27.50
N ILE A 519 -17.82 3.61 28.68
CA ILE A 519 -18.02 5.03 29.00
C ILE A 519 -16.69 5.56 29.57
N GLY A 520 -15.84 6.05 28.67
CA GLY A 520 -14.50 6.56 28.98
C GLY A 520 -14.33 8.05 28.68
N ALA A 521 -13.08 8.47 28.49
CA ALA A 521 -12.76 9.85 28.13
C ALA A 521 -13.28 10.22 26.73
N PHE A 522 -13.09 9.35 25.74
CA PHE A 522 -13.52 9.59 24.36
C PHE A 522 -15.04 9.69 24.22
N GLU A 523 -15.79 8.84 24.92
CA GLU A 523 -17.26 8.94 24.90
C GLU A 523 -17.76 10.24 25.51
N ARG A 524 -17.16 10.69 26.63
CA ARG A 524 -17.54 11.95 27.28
C ARG A 524 -17.13 13.19 26.48
N GLU A 525 -16.00 13.12 25.79
CA GLU A 525 -15.55 14.16 24.87
C GLU A 525 -16.50 14.29 23.67
N LYS A 526 -16.84 13.16 23.03
CA LYS A 526 -17.71 13.13 21.86
C LYS A 526 -19.16 13.47 22.19
N PHE A 527 -19.63 13.05 23.36
CA PHE A 527 -21.01 13.22 23.81
C PHE A 527 -21.06 13.97 25.16
N PRO A 528 -20.95 15.31 25.16
CA PRO A 528 -20.99 16.10 26.40
C PRO A 528 -22.31 15.97 27.18
N THR A 529 -23.39 15.57 26.50
CA THR A 529 -24.73 15.34 27.06
C THR A 529 -25.02 13.85 27.31
N ILE A 530 -23.98 13.02 27.47
CA ILE A 530 -24.11 11.59 27.75
C ILE A 530 -24.95 11.35 29.01
N ASN A 531 -25.93 10.44 28.90
CA ASN A 531 -26.78 10.06 30.01
C ASN A 531 -26.25 8.76 30.65
N GLU A 532 -25.27 8.87 31.55
CA GLU A 532 -24.63 7.68 32.16
C GLU A 532 -25.60 6.87 33.04
N GLU A 533 -26.46 7.53 33.82
CA GLU A 533 -27.36 6.89 34.79
C GLU A 533 -28.35 5.92 34.13
N LYS A 534 -28.64 6.10 32.84
CA LYS A 534 -29.53 5.19 32.12
C LYS A 534 -28.93 3.79 32.00
N PHE A 535 -27.61 3.67 31.90
CA PHE A 535 -26.93 2.38 31.75
C PHE A 535 -27.01 1.54 33.02
N ASP A 536 -27.07 2.16 34.20
CA ASP A 536 -27.29 1.44 35.47
C ASP A 536 -28.66 0.74 35.53
N LYS A 537 -29.62 1.16 34.69
CA LYS A 537 -30.97 0.55 34.61
C LYS A 537 -31.07 -0.61 33.62
N ILE A 538 -30.20 -0.63 32.60
CA ILE A 538 -30.29 -1.56 31.46
C ILE A 538 -29.09 -2.50 31.34
N ALA A 539 -28.06 -2.30 32.16
CA ALA A 539 -26.81 -3.02 32.10
C ALA A 539 -26.23 -3.23 33.50
N THR A 540 -25.36 -4.22 33.64
CA THR A 540 -24.60 -4.49 34.86
C THR A 540 -23.19 -3.91 34.72
N LEU A 541 -22.78 -3.05 35.64
CA LEU A 541 -21.39 -2.55 35.71
C LEU A 541 -20.44 -3.72 36.00
N LYS A 542 -19.52 -4.03 35.07
CA LYS A 542 -18.57 -5.13 35.22
C LYS A 542 -17.26 -4.72 35.87
N THR A 543 -16.77 -3.55 35.50
CA THR A 543 -15.54 -3.02 36.06
C THR A 543 -15.45 -1.52 35.81
N THR A 544 -14.60 -0.89 36.61
CA THR A 544 -14.19 0.51 36.47
C THR A 544 -12.68 0.53 36.44
N ILE A 545 -12.11 1.13 35.40
CA ILE A 545 -10.66 1.25 35.19
C ILE A 545 -10.36 2.74 35.06
N GLY A 546 -9.78 3.32 36.13
CA GLY A 546 -9.67 4.79 36.25
C GLY A 546 -11.06 5.42 36.22
N ASN A 547 -11.29 6.32 35.26
CA ASN A 547 -12.59 6.96 35.04
C ASN A 547 -13.45 6.26 33.96
N THR A 548 -12.96 5.15 33.40
CA THR A 548 -13.69 4.40 32.37
C THR A 548 -14.55 3.31 33.00
N LYS A 549 -15.86 3.33 32.72
CA LYS A 549 -16.82 2.31 33.15
C LYS A 549 -17.10 1.34 32.01
N ILE A 550 -17.16 0.04 32.31
CA ILE A 550 -17.55 -1.00 31.34
C ILE A 550 -18.84 -1.66 31.83
N TYR A 551 -19.90 -1.50 31.03
CA TYR A 551 -21.23 -2.05 31.29
C TYR A 551 -21.47 -3.29 30.42
N GLU A 552 -22.03 -4.35 30.98
CA GLU A 552 -22.56 -5.49 30.21
C GLU A 552 -24.07 -5.37 30.11
N ILE A 553 -24.61 -5.36 28.89
CA ILE A 553 -26.06 -5.33 28.66
C ILE A 553 -26.70 -6.62 29.21
N ASN A 554 -27.79 -6.43 29.96
CA ASN A 554 -28.55 -7.49 30.64
C ASN A 554 -29.20 -8.49 29.69
#